data_AF-A0A527V6G7-F1
#
_entry.id   AF-A0A527V6G7-F1
#
_cell.length_a   1.000
_cell.length_b   1.000
_cell.length_c   1.000
_cell.angle_alpha   90.00
_cell.angle_beta   90.00
_cell.angle_gamma   90.00
#
_symmetry.space_group_name_H-M   'P 1'
#
loop_
_entity.id
_entity.type
_entity.pdbx_description
1 polymer ?
#
loop_
_entity_poly.entity_id
_entity_poly.type
_entity_poly.pdbx_seq_one_letter_code
_entity_poly.pdbx_strand_id
1 'polypeptide(L)' 'MTENLDRMTSDPLDATPNPTKAARCCRKLIRAYLENPEYVEWEDVQQALYDALDAFGLAPDYIEMERRT' A
#
# COMPACT_ATOMS: atom_id res chain seq x y z
N MET A 1 -32.16 -11.69 12.77
CA MET A 1 -30.81 -12.14 13.14
C MET A 1 -30.03 -12.41 11.87
N THR A 2 -29.67 -11.33 11.16
CA THR A 2 -28.99 -11.39 9.86
C THR A 2 -28.01 -10.21 9.79
N GLU A 3 -27.12 -10.14 10.78
CA GLU A 3 -26.08 -9.10 10.86
C GLU A 3 -24.66 -9.70 10.85
N ASN A 4 -24.51 -10.96 10.43
CA ASN A 4 -23.22 -11.65 10.45
C ASN A 4 -22.77 -12.19 9.08
N LEU A 5 -23.38 -11.74 7.98
CA LEU A 5 -23.00 -12.13 6.62
C LEU A 5 -22.38 -10.98 5.79
N ASP A 6 -22.07 -9.83 6.41
CA ASP A 6 -21.40 -8.71 5.73
C ASP A 6 -19.92 -8.61 6.08
N ARG A 7 -19.39 -9.56 6.87
CA ARG A 7 -17.94 -9.75 7.08
C ARG A 7 -17.30 -10.59 5.97
N MET A 8 -17.85 -10.56 4.77
CA MET A 8 -17.19 -11.06 3.57
C MET A 8 -16.08 -10.07 3.21
N THR A 9 -14.90 -10.27 3.81
CA THR A 9 -13.59 -9.93 3.24
C THR A 9 -13.57 -8.68 2.37
N SER A 10 -13.79 -7.50 2.96
CA SER A 10 -13.44 -6.25 2.29
C SER A 10 -11.93 -6.28 2.07
N ASP A 11 -11.47 -6.05 0.84
CA ASP A 11 -10.06 -5.84 0.59
C ASP A 11 -9.63 -4.68 1.51
N PRO A 12 -8.57 -4.80 2.33
CA PRO A 12 -8.14 -3.68 3.16
C PRO A 12 -7.80 -2.42 2.36
N LEU A 13 -7.58 -2.55 1.05
CA LEU A 13 -7.43 -1.42 0.11
C LEU A 13 -8.77 -0.75 -0.27
N ASP A 14 -9.92 -1.36 0.04
CA ASP A 14 -11.24 -0.72 -0.10
C ASP A 14 -11.48 0.36 0.98
N ALA A 15 -10.65 0.39 2.03
CA ALA A 15 -10.73 1.41 3.07
C ALA A 15 -10.28 2.80 2.55
N THR A 16 -10.81 3.87 3.13
CA THR A 16 -10.30 5.23 2.84
C THR A 16 -8.91 5.40 3.44
N PRO A 17 -7.85 5.62 2.63
CA PRO A 17 -6.51 5.77 3.15
C PRO A 17 -6.32 7.13 3.82
N ASN A 18 -5.31 7.26 4.68
CA ASN A 18 -4.83 8.56 5.10
C ASN A 18 -4.30 9.35 3.87
N PRO A 19 -4.93 10.49 3.51
CA PRO A 19 -4.63 11.17 2.25
C PRO A 19 -3.21 11.74 2.21
N THR A 20 -2.64 12.14 3.35
CA THR A 20 -1.29 12.69 3.42
C THR A 20 -0.23 11.60 3.17
N LYS A 21 -0.41 10.42 3.77
CA LYS A 21 0.50 9.28 3.56
C LYS A 21 0.38 8.73 2.15
N ALA A 22 -0.84 8.61 1.63
CA ALA A 22 -1.07 8.21 0.23
C ALA A 22 -0.38 9.18 -0.75
N ALA A 23 -0.54 10.49 -0.56
CA ALA A 23 0.15 11.48 -1.39
C ALA A 23 1.68 11.40 -1.26
N ARG A 24 2.21 11.06 -0.08
CA ARG A 24 3.65 10.86 0.15
C ARG A 24 4.16 9.64 -0.62
N CYS A 25 3.44 8.52 -0.58
CA CYS A 25 3.70 7.34 -1.39
C CYS A 25 3.78 7.71 -2.88
N CYS A 26 2.74 8.35 -3.44
CA CYS A 26 2.73 8.74 -4.84
C CYS A 26 3.92 9.64 -5.21
N ARG A 27 4.28 10.60 -4.36
CA ARG A 27 5.42 11.49 -4.60
C ARG A 27 6.76 10.75 -4.62
N LYS A 28 6.96 9.78 -3.72
CA LYS A 28 8.17 8.95 -3.71
C LYS A 28 8.26 8.11 -4.97
N LEU A 29 7.17 7.44 -5.34
CA LEU A 29 7.14 6.59 -6.53
C LEU A 29 7.39 7.42 -7.80
N ILE A 30 6.73 8.56 -7.96
CA ILE A 30 6.96 9.47 -9.10
C ILE A 30 8.44 9.87 -9.16
N ARG A 31 9.07 10.23 -8.04
CA ARG A 31 10.48 10.63 -8.02
C ARG A 31 11.41 9.48 -8.42
N ALA A 32 11.17 8.28 -7.90
CA ALA A 32 11.97 7.11 -8.23
C ALA A 32 11.99 6.86 -9.75
N TYR A 33 10.83 6.97 -10.41
CA TYR A 33 10.72 6.80 -11.86
C TYR A 33 11.11 8.04 -12.69
N LEU A 34 11.16 9.24 -12.10
CA LEU A 34 11.53 10.46 -12.84
C LEU A 34 13.03 10.53 -13.16
N GLU A 35 13.89 9.97 -12.30
CA GLU A 35 15.34 10.06 -12.46
C GLU A 35 15.84 9.13 -13.57
N ASN A 36 15.49 7.84 -13.48
CA ASN A 36 15.79 6.87 -14.52
C ASN A 36 14.79 5.68 -14.45
N PRO A 37 13.72 5.68 -15.27
CA PRO A 37 12.68 4.65 -15.23
C PRO A 37 13.20 3.21 -15.43
N GLU A 38 14.32 3.04 -16.14
CA GLU A 38 14.91 1.73 -16.43
C GLU A 38 15.79 1.20 -15.27
N TYR A 39 16.20 2.08 -14.36
CA TYR A 39 17.12 1.79 -13.27
C TYR A 39 16.57 2.25 -11.92
N VAL A 40 15.27 2.06 -11.72
CA VAL A 40 14.64 2.36 -10.43
C VAL A 40 15.22 1.44 -9.36
N GLU A 41 15.76 2.04 -8.30
CA GLU A 41 16.25 1.31 -7.15
C GLU A 41 15.08 0.69 -6.39
N TRP A 42 15.20 -0.61 -6.10
CA TRP A 42 14.15 -1.35 -5.41
C TRP A 42 13.85 -0.77 -4.02
N GLU A 43 14.88 -0.21 -3.35
CA GLU A 43 14.73 0.45 -2.07
C GLU A 43 13.72 1.62 -2.12
N ASP A 44 13.73 2.43 -3.18
CA ASP A 44 12.79 3.55 -3.33
C ASP A 44 11.35 3.08 -3.51
N VAL A 45 11.16 1.98 -4.26
CA VAL A 45 9.86 1.34 -4.45
C VAL A 45 9.36 0.77 -3.12
N GLN A 46 10.23 0.10 -2.35
CA GLN A 46 9.89 -0.39 -1.01
C GLN A 46 9.50 0.75 -0.06
N GLN A 47 10.22 1.87 -0.08
CA GLN A 47 9.88 3.04 0.73
C GLN A 47 8.55 3.69 0.36
N ALA A 48 8.16 3.65 -0.92
CA ALA A 48 6.83 4.07 -1.35
C ALA A 48 5.75 3.06 -0.90
N LEU A 49 6.02 1.77 -1.02
CA LEU A 49 5.11 0.71 -0.58
C LEU A 49 4.84 0.78 0.93
N TYR A 50 5.86 1.00 1.77
CA TYR A 50 5.65 1.18 3.21
C TYR A 50 4.74 2.37 3.54
N ASP A 51 4.87 3.49 2.82
CA ASP A 51 3.97 4.62 2.98
C ASP A 51 2.54 4.31 2.54
N ALA A 52 2.36 3.47 1.52
CA ALA A 52 1.05 2.99 1.10
C ALA A 52 0.41 2.13 2.19
N LEU A 53 1.11 1.10 2.67
CA LEU A 53 0.62 0.22 3.73
C LEU A 53 0.28 1.00 5.01
N ASP A 54 1.14 1.94 5.41
CA ASP A 54 0.91 2.83 6.55
C ASP A 54 -0.27 3.81 6.32
N ALA A 55 -0.64 4.11 5.08
CA ALA A 55 -1.83 4.90 4.75
C ALA A 55 -3.13 4.12 5.03
N PHE A 56 -3.11 2.80 4.86
CA PHE A 56 -4.23 1.90 5.16
C PHE A 56 -4.15 1.30 6.58
N GLY A 57 -3.09 1.62 7.35
CA GLY A 57 -2.87 1.06 8.69
C GLY A 57 -2.46 -0.41 8.68
N LEU A 58 -1.88 -0.88 7.58
CA LEU A 58 -1.44 -2.26 7.37
C LEU A 58 -0.02 -2.47 7.86
N ALA A 59 0.28 -3.71 8.21
CA ALA A 59 1.64 -4.11 8.59
C ALA A 59 2.58 -4.03 7.37
N PRO A 60 3.88 -3.72 7.56
CA PRO A 60 4.84 -3.64 6.46
C PRO A 60 5.01 -4.95 5.66
N ASP A 61 4.69 -6.09 6.27
CA ASP A 61 4.78 -7.44 5.69
C ASP A 61 3.45 -7.97 5.14
N TYR A 62 2.44 -7.10 5.03
CA TYR A 62 1.08 -7.45 4.59
C TYR A 62 1.07 -8.14 3.22
N ILE A 63 1.86 -7.65 2.26
CA ILE A 63 1.92 -8.21 0.90
C ILE A 63 2.55 -9.62 0.91
N GLU A 64 3.55 -9.84 1.75
CA GLU A 64 4.16 -11.16 1.94
C GLU A 64 3.22 -12.14 2.61
N MET A 65 2.32 -11.66 3.48
CA MET A 65 1.27 -12.46 4.10
C MET A 65 0.18 -12.88 3.10
N GLU A 66 -0.30 -11.96 2.25
CA GLU A 66 -1.32 -12.26 1.23
C GLU A 66 -0.87 -13.33 0.22
N ARG A 67 0.43 -13.40 -0.10
CA ARG A 67 0.96 -14.40 -1.04
C ARG A 67 0.96 -15.83 -0.48
N ARG A 68 0.71 -16.02 0.82
CA ARG A 68 0.76 -17.33 1.50
C ARG A 68 -0.63 -17.95 1.74
N THR A 69 -1.71 -17.21 1.46
CA THR A 69 -3.10 -17.64 1.60
C THR A 69 -3.71 -17.99 0.26
#